data_AF-A0A947IQF4-F1
#
_entry.id   AF-A0A947IQF4-F1
#
_cell.length_a   1.000
_cell.length_b   1.000
_cell.length_c   1.000
_cell.angle_alpha   90.00
_cell.angle_beta   90.00
_cell.angle_gamma   90.00
#
_symmetry.space_group_name_H-M   'P 1'
#
loop_
_entity.id
_entity.type
_entity.pdbx_description
1 polymer ?
#
loop_
_entity_poly.entity_id
_entity_poly.type
_entity_poly.pdbx_seq_one_letter_code
_entity_poly.pdbx_strand_id
1 'polypeptide(L)'
;RALLLQHNINIVALNSGETLGHFTELMGAAAFNYPVLVPGPRVAEIAKAQGYRIVIQADNAGTAASIAALEHYADSTRRTQHH
;
A
#
# COMPACT_ATOMS: atom_id res chain seq x y z
N ARG A 1 1.78 14.89 3.79
CA ARG A 1 2.42 14.88 2.44
C ARG A 1 3.90 15.29 2.43
N ALA A 2 4.33 16.35 3.14
CA ALA A 2 5.72 16.86 3.07
C ALA A 2 6.80 15.80 3.36
N LEU A 3 6.60 14.98 4.40
CA LEU A 3 7.55 13.92 4.79
C LEU A 3 7.68 12.80 3.74
N LEU A 4 6.58 12.41 3.08
CA LEU A 4 6.62 11.38 2.04
C LEU A 4 7.48 11.80 0.85
N LEU A 5 7.40 13.07 0.47
CA LEU A 5 8.20 13.65 -0.61
C LEU A 5 9.67 13.78 -0.20
N GLN A 6 9.92 14.27 1.01
CA GLN A 6 11.27 14.47 1.53
C GLN A 6 12.07 13.16 1.61
N HIS A 7 11.41 12.05 1.94
CA HIS A 7 12.05 10.74 2.09
C HIS A 7 11.86 9.82 0.87
N ASN A 8 11.31 10.33 -0.23
CA ASN A 8 11.05 9.56 -1.45
C ASN A 8 10.27 8.26 -1.17
N ILE A 9 9.32 8.31 -0.23
CA ILE A 9 8.51 7.16 0.14
C ILE A 9 7.58 6.83 -1.03
N ASN A 10 7.71 5.61 -1.53
CA ASN A 10 6.95 5.11 -2.69
C ASN A 10 5.89 4.08 -2.34
N ILE A 11 5.92 3.52 -1.12
CA ILE A 11 4.97 2.54 -0.59
C ILE A 11 4.74 2.83 0.88
N VAL A 12 3.49 2.74 1.34
CA VAL A 12 3.12 2.92 2.75
C VAL A 12 2.58 1.60 3.31
N ALA A 13 3.22 1.04 4.33
CA ALA A 13 2.74 -0.15 5.03
C ALA A 13 1.81 0.24 6.18
N LEU A 14 0.60 -0.34 6.20
CA LEU A 14 -0.47 0.01 7.13
C LEU A 14 -1.00 -1.26 7.79
N ASN A 15 -0.89 -1.36 9.12
CA ASN A 15 -1.09 -2.60 9.85
C ASN A 15 -2.56 -2.87 10.25
N SER A 16 -3.48 -1.95 9.98
CA SER A 16 -4.90 -2.11 10.28
C SER A 16 -5.78 -1.17 9.44
N GLY A 17 -7.09 -1.46 9.41
CA GLY A 17 -8.07 -0.56 8.79
C GLY A 17 -8.13 0.82 9.44
N GLU A 18 -7.87 0.92 10.75
CA GLU A 18 -7.82 2.21 11.47
C GLU A 18 -6.63 3.05 11.00
N THR A 19 -5.44 2.46 10.91
CA THR A 19 -4.24 3.19 10.41
C THR A 19 -4.41 3.63 8.96
N LEU A 20 -5.09 2.83 8.14
CA LEU A 20 -5.46 3.19 6.77
C LEU A 20 -6.41 4.39 6.75
N GLY A 21 -7.45 4.39 7.58
CA GLY A 21 -8.39 5.51 7.70
C GLY A 21 -7.68 6.81 8.07
N HIS A 22 -6.88 6.79 9.14
CA HIS A 22 -6.11 7.97 9.57
C HIS A 22 -5.14 8.46 8.48
N PHE A 23 -4.48 7.55 7.76
CA PHE A 23 -3.61 7.93 6.66
C PHE A 23 -4.39 8.61 5.53
N THR A 24 -5.55 8.05 5.14
CA THR A 24 -6.45 8.64 4.14
C THR A 24 -6.90 10.03 4.56
N GLU A 25 -7.29 10.23 5.83
CA GLU A 25 -7.72 11.53 6.36
C GLU A 25 -6.60 12.58 6.29
N LEU A 26 -5.38 12.22 6.71
CA LEU A 26 -4.22 13.12 6.71
C LEU A 26 -3.74 13.51 5.32
N MET A 27 -3.88 12.61 4.35
CA MET A 27 -3.40 12.81 2.97
C MET A 27 -4.50 13.31 2.03
N GLY A 28 -5.77 13.16 2.39
CA GLY A 28 -6.90 13.40 1.51
C GLY A 28 -6.84 12.54 0.24
N ALA A 29 -7.40 13.06 -0.86
CA ALA A 29 -7.45 12.35 -2.15
C ALA A 29 -6.07 11.97 -2.72
N ALA A 30 -4.98 12.62 -2.27
CA ALA A 30 -3.63 12.25 -2.68
C ALA A 30 -3.23 10.85 -2.18
N ALA A 31 -3.85 10.34 -1.11
CA ALA A 31 -3.59 9.02 -0.56
C ALA A 31 -3.79 7.91 -1.61
N PHE A 32 -4.85 8.03 -2.42
CA PHE A 32 -5.28 6.99 -3.36
C PHE A 32 -4.29 6.72 -4.50
N ASN A 33 -3.34 7.62 -4.71
CA ASN A 33 -2.26 7.47 -5.69
C ASN A 33 -1.00 6.79 -5.11
N TYR A 34 -0.93 6.58 -3.80
CA TYR A 34 0.18 5.85 -3.19
C TYR A 34 -0.15 4.35 -3.13
N PRO A 35 0.79 3.48 -3.54
CA PRO A 35 0.71 2.07 -3.20
C PRO A 35 0.66 1.88 -1.69
N VAL A 36 -0.30 1.08 -1.23
CA VAL A 36 -0.43 0.70 0.18
C VAL A 36 -0.23 -0.80 0.35
N LEU A 37 0.60 -1.18 1.32
CA LEU A 37 0.78 -2.55 1.78
C LEU A 37 -0.11 -2.79 3.00
N VAL A 38 -0.93 -3.83 2.97
CA VAL A 38 -1.92 -4.11 4.03
C VAL A 38 -1.91 -5.59 4.46
N PRO A 39 -2.21 -5.88 5.73
CA PRO A 39 -2.16 -7.24 6.27
C PRO A 39 -3.48 -7.96 5.98
N GLY A 40 -3.49 -8.72 4.89
CA GLY A 40 -4.57 -9.62 4.58
C GLY A 40 -5.77 -8.99 3.86
N PRO A 41 -6.73 -9.85 3.48
CA PRO A 41 -7.80 -9.51 2.54
C PRO A 41 -8.77 -8.47 3.10
N ARG A 42 -9.08 -8.51 4.39
CA ARG A 42 -10.05 -7.58 5.00
C ARG A 42 -9.65 -6.12 4.83
N VAL A 43 -8.39 -5.79 5.10
CA VAL A 43 -7.89 -4.41 4.98
C VAL A 43 -7.71 -4.04 3.50
N ALA A 44 -7.35 -5.01 2.65
CA ALA A 44 -7.27 -4.80 1.21
C ALA A 44 -8.63 -4.40 0.62
N GLU A 45 -9.72 -5.05 1.02
CA GLU A 45 -11.06 -4.69 0.55
C GLU A 45 -11.49 -3.30 1.04
N ILE A 46 -11.12 -2.91 2.27
CA ILE A 46 -11.36 -1.55 2.76
C ILE A 46 -10.59 -0.52 1.91
N ALA A 47 -9.32 -0.76 1.61
CA ALA A 47 -8.52 0.13 0.78
C ALA A 47 -9.08 0.25 -0.64
N LYS A 48 -9.47 -0.86 -1.26
CA LYS A 48 -10.12 -0.84 -2.58
C LYS A 48 -11.43 -0.06 -2.54
N ALA A 49 -12.27 -0.28 -1.53
CA ALA A 49 -13.54 0.42 -1.37
C ALA A 49 -13.37 1.94 -1.15
N GLN A 50 -12.26 2.36 -0.54
CA GLN A 50 -11.90 3.77 -0.40
C GLN A 50 -11.38 4.41 -1.70
N GLY A 51 -11.00 3.61 -2.71
CA GLY A 51 -10.53 4.10 -4.01
C GLY A 51 -9.02 4.07 -4.22
N TYR A 52 -8.26 3.33 -3.39
CA TYR A 52 -6.83 3.14 -3.61
C TYR A 52 -6.56 2.44 -4.94
N ARG A 53 -5.67 3.03 -5.75
CA ARG A 53 -5.34 2.51 -7.08
C ARG A 53 -4.47 1.26 -7.02
N ILE A 54 -3.59 1.18 -6.02
CA ILE A 54 -2.63 0.08 -5.87
C ILE A 54 -2.68 -0.40 -4.42
N VAL A 55 -3.17 -1.63 -4.24
CA VAL A 55 -3.27 -2.30 -2.96
C VAL A 55 -2.43 -3.57 -3.02
N ILE A 56 -1.35 -3.60 -2.24
CA ILE A 56 -0.45 -4.73 -2.08
C ILE A 56 -0.92 -5.51 -0.86
N GLN A 57 -1.44 -6.72 -1.07
CA GLN A 57 -1.95 -7.55 0.00
C GLN A 57 -0.86 -8.53 0.46
N ALA A 58 -0.51 -8.47 1.74
CA ALA A 58 0.26 -9.52 2.40
C ALA A 58 -0.65 -10.62 2.96
N ASP A 59 -0.11 -11.82 3.17
CA ASP A 59 -0.88 -12.94 3.76
C ASP A 59 -1.20 -12.72 5.24
N ASN A 60 -0.35 -11.98 5.96
CA ASN A 60 -0.52 -11.62 7.37
C ASN A 60 0.29 -10.35 7.71
N ALA A 61 0.22 -9.90 8.97
CA ALA A 61 0.93 -8.72 9.47
C ALA A 61 2.42 -8.95 9.80
N GLY A 62 2.95 -10.15 9.51
CA GLY A 62 4.35 -10.48 9.74
C GLY A 62 5.28 -9.84 8.71
N THR A 63 6.52 -9.59 9.13
CA THR A 63 7.57 -9.02 8.28
C THR A 63 7.83 -9.88 7.04
N ALA A 64 7.89 -11.20 7.18
CA ALA A 64 8.14 -12.12 6.07
C ALA A 64 7.04 -12.04 4.99
N ALA A 65 5.77 -11.99 5.41
CA ALA A 65 4.64 -11.86 4.48
C ALA A 65 4.64 -10.49 3.78
N SER A 66 5.02 -9.44 4.50
CA SER A 66 5.15 -8.09 3.95
C SER A 66 6.24 -8.02 2.87
N ILE A 67 7.41 -8.62 3.14
CA ILE A 67 8.51 -8.68 2.17
C ILE A 67 8.10 -9.47 0.93
N ALA A 68 7.53 -10.67 1.11
CA ALA A 68 7.10 -11.51 -0.01
C ALA A 68 6.08 -10.80 -0.92
N ALA A 69 5.14 -10.06 -0.34
CA ALA A 69 4.16 -9.28 -1.09
C ALA A 69 4.82 -8.12 -1.87
N LEU A 70 5.81 -7.45 -1.29
CA LEU A 70 6.57 -6.38 -1.94
C LEU A 70 7.43 -6.93 -3.09
N GLU A 71 8.08 -8.07 -2.92
CA GLU A 71 8.86 -8.74 -3.96
C GLU A 71 7.98 -9.10 -5.16
N HIS A 72 6.81 -9.70 -4.90
CA HIS A 72 5.84 -10.02 -5.95
C HIS A 72 5.37 -8.77 -6.71
N TYR A 73 5.10 -7.69 -5.97
CA TYR A 73 4.71 -6.40 -6.57
C TYR A 73 5.83 -5.81 -7.43
N ALA A 74 7.08 -5.81 -6.94
CA ALA A 74 8.25 -5.32 -7.68
C ALA A 74 8.51 -6.14 -8.96
N ASP A 75 8.26 -7.44 -8.94
CA ASP A 75 8.38 -8.27 -10.12
C ASP A 75 7.29 -7.99 -11.15
N SER A 76 6.04 -7.84 -10.71
CA SER A 76 4.91 -7.54 -11.59
C SER A 76 5.05 -6.19 -12.31
N THR A 77 5.57 -5.18 -11.60
CA THR A 77 5.81 -3.83 -12.13
C THR A 77 7.00 -3.80 -13.10
N ARG A 78 8.07 -4.56 -12.85
CA ARG A 78 9.18 -4.71 -13.80
C ARG A 78 8.75 -5.35 -15.12
N ARG A 79 7.89 -6.38 -15.06
CA ARG A 79 7.39 -7.07 -16.27
C ARG A 79 6.49 -6.18 -17.13
N THR A 80 5.73 -5.27 -16.53
CA THR A 80 4.87 -4.33 -17.25
C THR A 80 5.63 -3.18 -17.91
N GLN A 81 6.88 -2.92 -17.53
CA GLN A 81 7.73 -1.87 -18.11
C GLN A 81 8.64 -2.34 -19.26
N HIS A 82 8.63 -3.63 -19.60
CA HIS A 82 9.41 -4.22 -20.71
C HIS A 82 8.56 -4.56 -21.94
N HIS A 83 7.38 -3.98 -22.05
CA HIS A 83 6.48 -4.07 -23.19
C HIS A 83 6.14 -2.67 -23.69
#